data_AF-A0A0H5QEE6-F1
#
_entry.id   AF-A0A0H5QEE6-F1
#
_cell.length_a   1.000
_cell.length_b   1.000
_cell.length_c   1.000
_cell.angle_alpha   90.00
_cell.angle_beta   90.00
_cell.angle_gamma   90.00
#
_symmetry.space_group_name_H-M   'P 1'
#
loop_
_entity.id
_entity.type
_entity.pdbx_description
1 polymer ?
#
loop_
_entity_poly.entity_id
_entity_poly.type
_entity_poly.pdbx_seq_one_letter_code
_entity_poly.pdbx_strand_id
1 'polypeptide(L)'
;MADVKKQLEYSEATQTLVGQQRRELMDTKTGELMHVDQITKMVYGSKNFWKCYLMDFLSVLGIMDSKQVDIFIYIVENTNQSNNVFLGTYDKIAKDVGVSRPTIAKIMKKLQENNFIKRMQAGAWLVNPNILMKGNDNKRQILLSYYESEEPINEITMSRTKRTPLPNTDRPDPESVPGVEVKENEN
;
A
#
# COMPACT_ATOMS: atom_id res chain seq x y z
N MET A 1 20.16 -34.23 -6.91
CA MET A 1 19.39 -32.97 -6.94
C MET A 1 20.32 -31.91 -6.38
N ALA A 2 21.13 -31.31 -7.24
CA ALA A 2 22.30 -30.53 -6.85
C ALA A 2 21.94 -29.08 -6.53
N ASP A 3 22.58 -28.58 -5.48
CA ASP A 3 22.60 -27.22 -4.94
C ASP A 3 22.62 -26.12 -6.00
N VAL A 4 21.46 -25.57 -6.31
CA VAL A 4 21.38 -24.21 -6.88
C VAL A 4 21.39 -23.24 -5.72
N LYS A 5 22.56 -23.08 -5.08
CA LYS A 5 22.93 -21.80 -4.45
C LYS A 5 23.03 -20.78 -5.59
N LYS A 6 21.88 -20.35 -6.10
CA LYS A 6 21.78 -19.29 -7.10
C LYS A 6 22.42 -18.07 -6.46
N GLN A 7 23.44 -17.53 -7.11
CA GLN A 7 24.13 -16.31 -6.71
C GLN A 7 23.09 -15.18 -6.74
N LEU A 8 22.44 -14.96 -5.59
CA LEU A 8 21.43 -13.94 -5.39
C LEU A 8 22.18 -12.70 -4.96
N GLU A 9 22.25 -11.72 -5.83
CA GLU A 9 22.84 -10.43 -5.49
C GLU A 9 21.77 -9.54 -4.86
N TYR A 10 22.07 -9.01 -3.69
CA TYR A 10 21.20 -8.05 -3.04
C TYR A 10 21.42 -6.67 -3.69
N SER A 11 20.37 -6.12 -4.29
CA SER A 11 20.39 -4.76 -4.79
C SER A 11 19.90 -3.81 -3.69
N GLU A 12 20.82 -3.04 -3.10
CA GLU A 12 20.49 -2.07 -2.04
C GLU A 12 19.47 -1.01 -2.52
N ALA A 13 19.61 -0.55 -3.77
CA ALA A 13 18.74 0.47 -4.36
C ALA A 13 17.28 0.06 -4.48
N THR A 14 17.02 -1.25 -4.64
CA THR A 14 15.66 -1.78 -4.81
C THR A 14 15.20 -2.67 -3.66
N GLN A 15 16.08 -2.95 -2.70
CA GLN A 15 15.88 -3.92 -1.61
C GLN A 15 15.39 -5.28 -2.14
N THR A 16 15.82 -5.66 -3.35
CA THR A 16 15.44 -6.92 -3.98
C THR A 16 16.64 -7.86 -4.06
N LEU A 17 16.37 -9.15 -3.86
CA LEU A 17 17.33 -10.20 -4.20
C LEU A 17 17.15 -10.52 -5.67
N VAL A 18 18.21 -10.31 -6.45
CA VAL A 18 18.22 -10.50 -7.88
C VAL A 18 19.04 -11.74 -8.20
N GLY A 19 18.38 -12.77 -8.72
CA GLY A 19 19.06 -13.94 -9.27
C GLY A 19 19.15 -13.79 -10.78
N GLN A 20 20.37 -13.76 -11.33
CA GLN A 20 20.57 -13.79 -12.78
C GLN A 20 20.93 -15.21 -13.21
N GLN A 21 20.26 -15.72 -14.24
CA GLN A 21 20.61 -17.00 -14.85
C GLN A 21 20.50 -16.88 -16.36
N ARG A 22 21.64 -17.07 -17.06
CA ARG A 22 21.66 -17.18 -18.51
C ARG A 22 21.01 -18.50 -18.91
N ARG A 23 20.00 -18.44 -19.78
CA ARG A 23 19.31 -19.61 -20.34
C ARG A 23 19.41 -19.57 -21.85
N GLU A 24 19.67 -20.74 -22.42
CA GLU A 24 19.55 -20.96 -23.85
C GLU A 24 18.12 -21.42 -24.11
N LEU A 25 17.40 -20.69 -24.96
CA LEU A 25 16.07 -21.02 -25.42
C LEU A 25 16.17 -21.33 -26.91
N MET A 26 15.67 -22.51 -27.31
CA MET A 26 15.59 -22.90 -28.71
C MET A 26 14.24 -22.48 -29.27
N ASP A 27 14.23 -21.72 -30.36
CA ASP A 27 12.99 -21.42 -31.07
C ASP A 27 12.51 -22.68 -31.79
N THR A 28 11.34 -23.18 -31.39
CA THR A 28 10.71 -24.40 -31.92
C THR A 28 10.37 -24.34 -33.41
N LYS A 29 10.34 -23.14 -34.02
CA LYS A 29 9.99 -22.96 -35.44
C LYS A 29 11.19 -22.79 -36.36
N THR A 30 12.25 -22.12 -35.90
CA THR A 30 13.44 -21.83 -36.71
C THR A 30 14.67 -22.66 -36.31
N GLY A 31 14.65 -23.31 -35.14
CA GLY A 31 15.76 -24.08 -34.61
C GLY A 31 16.93 -23.24 -34.09
N GLU A 32 16.77 -21.91 -34.04
CA GLU A 32 17.82 -21.00 -33.58
C GLU A 32 17.95 -21.00 -32.05
N LEU A 33 19.20 -20.97 -31.57
CA LEU A 33 19.54 -20.91 -30.15
C LEU A 33 19.67 -19.45 -29.69
N MET A 34 18.70 -18.99 -28.92
CA MET A 34 18.70 -17.65 -28.32
C MET A 34 19.25 -17.68 -26.90
N HIS A 35 20.20 -16.79 -26.60
CA HIS A 35 20.72 -16.63 -25.25
C HIS A 35 19.92 -15.53 -24.54
N VAL A 36 19.18 -15.90 -23.49
CA VAL A 36 18.33 -14.99 -22.72
C VAL A 36 18.80 -14.93 -21.27
N ASP A 37 19.01 -13.72 -20.77
CA ASP A 37 19.30 -13.49 -19.35
C ASP A 37 17.99 -13.48 -18.56
N GLN A 38 17.74 -14.55 -17.80
CA GLN A 38 16.58 -14.63 -16.91
C GLN A 38 16.90 -13.95 -15.57
N ILE A 39 16.33 -12.77 -15.36
CA ILE A 39 16.44 -12.03 -14.10
C ILE A 39 15.24 -12.39 -13.22
N THR A 40 15.48 -13.16 -12.16
CA THR A 40 14.48 -13.47 -11.13
C THR A 40 14.62 -12.46 -10.00
N LYS A 41 13.65 -11.54 -9.86
CA LYS A 41 13.60 -10.59 -8.74
C LYS A 41 12.72 -11.14 -7.63
N MET A 42 13.34 -11.54 -6.52
CA MET A 42 12.62 -11.80 -5.29
C MET A 42 12.48 -10.48 -4.54
N VAL A 43 11.30 -9.88 -4.66
CA VAL A 43 10.89 -8.81 -3.76
C VAL A 43 10.60 -9.48 -2.43
N TYR A 44 11.23 -9.03 -1.34
CA TYR A 44 10.74 -9.38 -0.01
C TYR A 44 9.29 -8.92 0.06
N GLY A 45 8.36 -9.86 -0.13
CA GLY A 45 6.93 -9.61 -0.10
C GLY A 45 6.65 -8.82 1.16
N SER A 46 5.95 -7.69 0.99
CA SER A 46 5.68 -6.70 2.03
C SER A 46 5.24 -7.40 3.32
N LYS A 47 6.19 -7.66 4.23
CA LYS A 47 5.85 -8.12 5.56
C LYS A 47 4.92 -7.04 6.10
N ASN A 48 3.78 -7.50 6.58
CA ASN A 48 2.70 -6.70 7.10
C ASN A 48 3.14 -6.02 8.40
N PHE A 49 4.05 -5.03 8.33
CA PHE A 49 4.60 -4.31 9.48
C PHE A 49 3.90 -2.96 9.67
N TRP A 50 3.68 -2.60 10.94
CA TRP A 50 3.26 -1.26 11.32
C TRP A 50 4.49 -0.35 11.33
N LYS A 51 4.42 0.74 10.57
CA LYS A 51 5.37 1.85 10.63
C LYS A 51 4.82 2.84 11.66
N CYS A 52 5.59 3.06 12.72
CA CYS A 52 5.31 4.05 13.75
C CYS A 52 6.39 5.13 13.67
N TYR A 53 5.97 6.38 13.53
CA TYR A 53 6.87 7.52 13.53
C TYR A 53 7.06 7.99 14.97
N LEU A 54 8.18 7.56 15.57
CA LEU A 54 8.39 7.66 17.01
C LEU A 54 8.32 9.09 17.55
N MET A 55 8.82 10.10 16.83
CA MET A 55 8.82 11.49 17.33
C MET A 55 7.40 12.02 17.53
N ASP A 56 6.55 11.86 16.53
CA ASP A 56 5.14 12.29 16.58
C ASP A 56 4.30 11.38 17.49
N PHE A 57 4.66 10.09 17.58
CA PHE A 57 3.98 9.18 18.49
C PHE A 57 4.27 9.51 19.96
N LEU A 58 5.52 9.78 20.31
CA LEU A 58 5.93 10.09 21.68
C LEU A 58 5.40 11.45 22.13
N SER A 59 5.29 12.44 21.23
CA SER A 59 4.69 13.73 21.57
C SER A 59 3.22 13.57 21.96
N VAL A 60 2.46 12.75 21.23
CA VAL A 60 1.07 12.42 21.58
C VAL A 60 1.00 11.63 22.90
N LEU A 61 1.92 10.69 23.11
CA LEU A 61 1.97 9.87 24.33
C LEU A 61 2.26 10.71 25.58
N GLY A 62 3.15 11.69 25.50
CA GLY A 62 3.56 12.55 26.62
C GLY A 62 2.45 13.47 27.16
N ILE A 63 1.37 13.68 26.41
CA ILE A 63 0.26 14.59 26.77
C ILE A 63 -0.88 13.85 27.50
N MET A 64 -0.80 12.51 27.58
CA MET A 64 -1.86 11.65 28.09
C MET A 64 -1.68 11.27 29.56
N ASP A 65 -2.80 11.25 30.29
CA ASP A 65 -2.86 10.72 31.65
C ASP A 65 -2.97 9.18 31.65
N SER A 66 -2.66 8.50 32.76
CA SER A 66 -2.64 7.02 32.83
C SER A 66 -3.84 6.31 32.18
N LYS A 67 -5.09 6.65 32.54
CA LYS A 67 -6.29 6.03 31.92
C LYS A 67 -6.54 6.44 30.47
N GLN A 68 -5.95 7.55 30.02
CA GLN A 68 -6.06 8.00 28.63
C GLN A 68 -5.13 7.17 27.72
N VAL A 69 -4.01 6.70 28.26
CA VAL A 69 -3.10 5.78 27.56
C VAL A 69 -3.81 4.48 27.21
N ASP A 70 -4.61 3.91 28.12
CA ASP A 70 -5.38 2.68 27.85
C ASP A 70 -6.35 2.86 26.68
N ILE A 71 -7.04 4.01 26.62
CA ILE A 71 -7.94 4.35 25.51
C ILE A 71 -7.16 4.51 24.21
N PHE A 72 -5.99 5.13 24.26
CA PHE A 72 -5.15 5.32 23.09
C PHE A 72 -4.63 3.99 22.54
N ILE A 73 -4.16 3.10 23.40
CA ILE A 73 -3.74 1.73 23.03
C ILE A 73 -4.92 1.02 22.36
N TYR A 74 -6.11 1.09 22.96
CA TYR A 74 -7.32 0.51 22.38
C TYR A 74 -7.64 1.06 20.98
N ILE A 75 -7.48 2.36 20.74
CA ILE A 75 -7.66 2.96 19.40
C ILE A 75 -6.67 2.38 18.40
N VAL A 76 -5.38 2.33 18.75
CA VAL A 76 -4.31 1.83 17.88
C VAL A 76 -4.53 0.35 17.53
N GLU A 77 -4.90 -0.48 18.51
CA GLU A 77 -5.16 -1.91 18.30
C GLU A 77 -6.37 -2.17 17.40
N ASN A 78 -7.41 -1.35 17.52
CA ASN A 78 -8.66 -1.49 16.77
C ASN A 78 -8.69 -0.67 15.48
N THR A 79 -7.57 -0.05 15.09
CA THR A 79 -7.47 0.69 13.83
C THR A 79 -7.34 -0.29 12.66
N ASN A 80 -8.23 -0.17 11.67
CA ASN A 80 -8.17 -0.99 10.48
C ASN A 80 -6.94 -0.60 9.64
N GLN A 81 -6.11 -1.60 9.39
CA GLN A 81 -4.82 -1.47 8.74
C GLN A 81 -4.90 -1.06 7.28
N SER A 82 -6.01 -1.32 6.60
CA SER A 82 -6.16 -1.08 5.16
C SER A 82 -6.45 0.37 4.86
N ASN A 83 -7.30 1.00 5.68
CA ASN A 83 -7.81 2.35 5.48
C ASN A 83 -7.42 3.33 6.61
N ASN A 84 -6.66 2.87 7.62
CA ASN A 84 -6.31 3.64 8.82
C ASN A 84 -7.54 4.23 9.55
N VAL A 85 -8.68 3.54 9.50
CA VAL A 85 -9.91 3.97 10.18
C VAL A 85 -10.13 3.17 11.47
N PHE A 86 -10.32 3.89 12.56
CA PHE A 86 -10.78 3.36 13.83
C PHE A 86 -12.32 3.48 13.93
N LEU A 87 -12.97 2.35 14.21
CA LEU A 87 -14.42 2.26 14.41
C LEU A 87 -14.73 2.01 15.88
N GLY A 88 -15.18 3.06 16.57
CA GLY A 88 -15.46 3.01 17.99
C GLY A 88 -16.41 4.13 18.40
N THR A 89 -17.61 3.75 18.86
CA THR A 89 -18.50 4.66 19.58
C THR A 89 -18.04 4.82 21.02
N TYR A 90 -18.41 5.93 21.66
CA TYR A 90 -18.01 6.19 23.04
C TYR A 90 -18.53 5.11 24.00
N ASP A 91 -19.70 4.54 23.72
CA ASP A 91 -20.26 3.44 24.51
C ASP A 91 -19.46 2.15 24.39
N LYS A 92 -18.98 1.83 23.18
CA LYS A 92 -18.12 0.66 22.96
C LYS A 92 -16.79 0.81 23.70
N ILE A 93 -16.14 1.95 23.53
CA ILE A 93 -14.86 2.25 24.20
C ILE A 93 -15.03 2.22 25.73
N ALA A 94 -16.13 2.78 26.24
CA ALA A 94 -16.42 2.80 27.68
C ALA A 94 -16.58 1.39 28.25
N LYS A 95 -17.27 0.50 27.52
CA LYS A 95 -17.49 -0.89 27.92
C LYS A 95 -16.20 -1.72 27.87
N ASP A 96 -15.41 -1.56 26.82
CA ASP A 96 -14.24 -2.40 26.57
C ASP A 96 -13.05 -2.01 27.44
N VAL A 97 -12.84 -0.70 27.70
CA VAL A 97 -11.74 -0.18 28.52
C VAL A 97 -12.16 0.06 29.98
N GLY A 98 -13.46 0.10 30.28
CA GLY A 98 -13.96 0.34 31.65
C GLY A 98 -13.79 1.80 32.12
N VAL A 99 -13.97 2.75 31.19
CA VAL A 99 -13.76 4.20 31.44
C VAL A 99 -15.04 5.00 31.24
N SER A 100 -15.11 6.14 31.93
CA SER A 100 -16.26 7.04 31.81
C SER A 100 -16.28 7.78 30.47
N ARG A 101 -17.49 8.06 29.93
CA ARG A 101 -17.69 8.86 28.70
C ARG A 101 -16.98 10.23 28.73
N PRO A 102 -16.96 10.99 29.84
CA PRO A 102 -16.21 12.24 29.93
C PRO A 102 -14.70 12.07 29.72
N THR A 103 -14.10 10.98 30.22
CA THR A 103 -12.67 10.70 30.02
C THR A 103 -12.38 10.45 28.55
N ILE A 104 -13.24 9.67 27.87
CA ILE A 104 -13.14 9.42 26.43
C ILE A 104 -13.25 10.74 25.65
N ALA A 105 -14.24 11.58 25.95
CA ALA A 105 -14.41 12.86 25.27
C ALA A 105 -13.18 13.76 25.40
N LYS A 106 -12.56 13.82 26.59
CA LYS A 106 -11.33 14.59 26.84
C LYS A 106 -10.17 14.09 25.99
N ILE A 107 -9.92 12.77 25.95
CA ILE A 107 -8.81 12.23 25.16
C ILE A 107 -9.05 12.36 23.66
N MET A 108 -10.28 12.11 23.18
CA MET A 108 -10.60 12.27 21.76
C MET A 108 -10.35 13.71 21.30
N LYS A 109 -10.68 14.71 22.13
CA LYS A 109 -10.36 16.11 21.86
C LYS A 109 -8.86 16.37 21.79
N LYS A 110 -8.08 15.88 22.78
CA LYS A 110 -6.62 16.01 22.77
C LYS A 110 -5.98 15.36 21.53
N LEU A 111 -6.46 14.19 21.12
CA LEU A 111 -5.96 13.49 19.93
C LEU A 111 -6.29 14.24 18.64
N GLN A 112 -7.42 14.94 18.58
CA GLN A 112 -7.74 15.82 17.45
C GLN A 112 -6.84 17.07 17.43
N GLU A 113 -6.63 17.70 18.58
CA GLU A 113 -5.77 18.90 18.71
C GLU A 113 -4.32 18.60 18.31
N ASN A 114 -3.82 17.41 18.61
CA ASN A 114 -2.47 16.95 18.23
C ASN A 114 -2.41 16.30 16.83
N ASN A 115 -3.46 16.45 16.02
CA ASN A 115 -3.52 15.92 14.66
C ASN A 115 -3.27 14.41 14.56
N PHE A 116 -3.65 13.64 15.59
CA PHE A 116 -3.54 12.19 15.61
C PHE A 116 -4.75 11.50 14.99
N ILE A 117 -5.96 12.02 15.28
CA ILE A 117 -7.20 11.55 14.67
C ILE A 117 -8.01 12.69 14.04
N LYS A 118 -8.69 12.38 12.94
CA LYS A 118 -9.71 13.23 12.31
C LYS A 118 -11.07 12.54 12.39
N ARG A 119 -12.12 13.29 12.73
CA ARG A 119 -13.48 12.74 12.76
C ARG A 119 -14.02 12.64 11.34
N MET A 120 -14.38 11.44 10.90
CA MET A 120 -15.05 11.23 9.62
C MET A 120 -16.57 11.27 9.79
N GLN A 121 -17.09 10.39 10.65
CA GLN A 121 -18.51 10.22 10.92
C GLN A 121 -18.72 9.87 12.41
N ALA A 122 -19.96 9.76 12.86
CA ALA A 122 -20.25 9.35 14.24
C ALA A 122 -19.72 7.94 14.49
N GLY A 123 -18.70 7.80 15.35
CA GLY A 123 -18.07 6.51 15.67
C GLY A 123 -17.01 6.04 14.67
N ALA A 124 -16.68 6.84 13.65
CA ALA A 124 -15.61 6.54 12.70
C ALA A 124 -14.56 7.67 12.69
N TRP A 125 -13.30 7.28 12.92
CA TRP A 125 -12.18 8.19 13.11
C TRP A 125 -11.02 7.76 12.21
N LEU A 126 -10.44 8.70 11.48
CA LEU A 126 -9.27 8.47 10.64
C LEU A 126 -8.02 8.74 11.45
N VAL A 127 -7.07 7.79 11.47
CA VAL A 127 -5.79 7.93 12.15
C VAL A 127 -4.75 8.47 11.17
N ASN A 128 -3.94 9.44 11.64
CA ASN A 128 -2.93 10.10 10.83
C ASN A 128 -1.85 9.11 10.33
N PRO A 129 -1.70 8.92 9.00
CA PRO A 129 -0.70 8.01 8.43
C PRO A 129 0.75 8.42 8.68
N ASN A 130 1.01 9.70 8.98
CA ASN A 130 2.33 10.20 9.35
C ASN A 130 2.73 9.83 10.78
N ILE A 131 1.81 9.32 11.60
CA ILE A 131 2.11 8.84 12.95
C ILE A 131 2.11 7.32 12.96
N LEU A 132 1.06 6.71 12.41
CA LEU A 132 0.87 5.25 12.44
C LEU A 132 0.24 4.76 11.13
N MET A 133 0.91 3.81 10.47
CA MET A 133 0.41 3.20 9.23
C MET A 133 0.92 1.78 9.07
N LYS A 134 0.08 0.88 8.52
CA LYS A 134 0.54 -0.42 8.00
C LYS A 134 0.68 -0.38 6.47
N GLY A 135 1.91 -0.38 5.94
CA GLY A 135 2.13 -0.46 4.49
C GLY A 135 3.42 0.18 3.98
N ASN A 136 3.47 0.41 2.67
CA ASN A 136 4.58 1.04 1.95
C ASN A 136 4.37 2.55 1.76
N ASP A 137 5.40 3.25 1.28
CA ASP A 137 5.33 4.71 1.10
C ASP A 137 4.27 5.14 0.07
N ASN A 138 3.97 4.32 -0.95
CA ASN A 138 2.88 4.61 -1.88
C ASN A 138 1.52 4.66 -1.17
N LYS A 139 1.26 3.69 -0.28
CA LYS A 139 0.06 3.66 0.55
C LYS A 139 0.03 4.84 1.51
N ARG A 140 1.18 5.26 2.04
CA ARG A 140 1.28 6.48 2.87
C ARG A 140 0.80 7.71 2.12
N GLN A 141 1.30 7.92 0.90
CA GLN A 141 0.93 9.10 0.10
C GLN A 141 -0.57 9.11 -0.21
N ILE A 142 -1.13 7.95 -0.56
CA ILE A 142 -2.57 7.80 -0.80
C ILE A 142 -3.38 8.14 0.47
N LEU A 143 -3.04 7.53 1.60
CA LEU A 143 -3.75 7.77 2.85
C LEU A 143 -3.60 9.21 3.36
N LEU A 144 -2.43 9.83 3.14
CA LEU A 144 -2.17 11.21 3.49
C LEU A 144 -3.06 12.16 2.68
N SER A 145 -3.21 11.91 1.37
CA SER A 145 -4.10 12.70 0.52
C SER A 145 -5.56 12.69 1.01
N TYR A 146 -6.05 11.53 1.49
CA TYR A 146 -7.39 11.42 2.09
C TYR A 146 -7.51 12.07 3.47
N TYR A 147 -6.41 12.11 4.23
CA TYR A 147 -6.39 12.74 5.55
C TYR A 147 -6.43 14.26 5.45
N GLU A 148 -5.67 14.81 4.49
CA GLU A 148 -5.56 16.25 4.22
C GLU A 148 -6.79 16.81 3.49
N SER A 149 -7.51 16.00 2.69
CA SER A 149 -8.73 16.46 2.03
C SER A 149 -9.79 16.94 3.03
N GLU A 150 -10.32 18.14 2.80
CA GLU A 150 -11.35 18.78 3.63
C GLU A 150 -12.77 18.32 3.28
N GLU A 151 -12.95 17.58 2.18
CA GLU A 151 -14.24 17.07 1.76
C GLU A 151 -14.76 15.99 2.73
N PRO A 152 -16.05 16.03 3.12
CA PRO A 152 -16.63 14.97 3.92
C PRO A 152 -16.57 13.65 3.14
N ILE A 153 -15.88 12.66 3.71
CA ILE A 153 -15.67 11.32 3.16
C ILE A 153 -16.98 10.51 3.25
N ASN A 154 -18.05 11.02 2.64
CA ASN A 154 -19.36 10.34 2.59
C ASN A 154 -19.41 9.28 1.48
N GLU A 155 -18.45 9.28 0.57
CA GLU A 155 -18.33 8.25 -0.46
C GLU A 155 -16.89 7.72 -0.49
N ILE A 156 -16.61 6.69 0.30
CA ILE A 156 -15.49 5.78 -0.01
C ILE A 156 -15.96 4.88 -1.15
N THR A 157 -16.24 5.45 -2.33
CA THR A 157 -16.03 4.70 -3.54
C THR A 157 -14.53 4.51 -3.62
N MET A 158 -14.09 3.27 -3.48
CA MET A 158 -12.77 2.85 -3.95
C MET A 158 -12.77 3.06 -5.46
N SER A 159 -12.64 4.31 -5.89
CA SER A 159 -12.31 4.70 -7.23
C SER A 159 -10.87 4.24 -7.43
N ARG A 160 -10.70 2.94 -7.66
CA ARG A 160 -9.95 2.55 -8.84
C ARG A 160 -10.65 3.31 -9.96
N THR A 161 -10.23 4.55 -10.21
CA THR A 161 -10.36 5.10 -11.54
C THR A 161 -9.70 4.02 -12.37
N LYS A 162 -10.52 3.20 -13.03
CA LYS A 162 -10.08 2.42 -14.17
C LYS A 162 -9.36 3.47 -14.98
N ARG A 163 -8.02 3.45 -14.97
CA ARG A 163 -7.27 4.21 -15.95
C ARG A 163 -7.95 3.84 -17.25
N THR A 164 -8.51 4.83 -17.95
CA THR A 164 -8.98 4.61 -19.31
C THR A 164 -7.86 3.83 -19.98
N PRO A 165 -8.14 2.66 -20.59
CA PRO A 165 -7.14 1.98 -21.38
C PRO A 165 -6.47 3.04 -22.24
N LEU A 166 -5.13 3.09 -22.23
CA LEU A 166 -4.41 3.91 -23.19
C LEU A 166 -5.09 3.67 -24.53
N PRO A 167 -5.48 4.71 -25.27
CA PRO A 167 -6.04 4.51 -26.60
C PRO A 167 -5.07 3.59 -27.32
N ASN A 168 -5.57 2.45 -27.82
CA ASN A 168 -4.81 1.63 -28.73
C ASN A 168 -4.45 2.58 -29.87
N THR A 169 -3.22 3.09 -29.87
CA THR A 169 -2.65 3.63 -31.09
C THR A 169 -2.59 2.42 -31.99
N ASP A 170 -3.54 2.41 -32.92
CA ASP A 170 -3.60 1.50 -34.05
C ASP A 170 -2.17 1.30 -34.55
N ARG A 171 -1.67 0.07 -34.36
CA ARG A 171 -0.55 -0.37 -35.18
C ARG A 171 -1.08 -0.27 -36.61
N PRO A 172 -0.46 0.53 -37.49
CA PRO A 172 -0.93 0.58 -38.87
C PRO A 172 -0.92 -0.85 -39.42
N ASP A 173 -2.01 -1.20 -40.11
CA ASP A 173 -2.17 -2.48 -40.76
C ASP A 173 -0.93 -2.81 -41.60
N PRO A 174 -0.43 -4.05 -41.58
CA PRO A 174 0.76 -4.43 -42.33
C PRO A 174 0.62 -4.26 -43.86
N GLU A 175 -0.56 -3.92 -44.36
CA GLU A 175 -0.83 -3.63 -45.78
C GLU A 175 -0.45 -2.21 -46.23
N SER A 176 -0.10 -1.28 -45.32
CA SER A 176 0.25 0.09 -45.71
C SER A 176 1.76 0.33 -45.91
N VAL A 177 2.58 -0.73 -45.97
CA VAL A 177 4.02 -0.59 -46.24
C VAL A 177 4.25 -0.77 -47.75
N PRO A 178 4.63 0.28 -48.51
CA PRO A 178 4.91 0.13 -49.92
C PRO A 178 6.19 -0.72 -50.11
N GLY A 179 6.05 -1.90 -50.72
CA GLY A 179 7.20 -2.70 -51.17
C GLY A 179 7.19 -4.20 -50.88
N VAL A 180 6.10 -4.80 -50.42
CA VAL A 180 6.03 -6.27 -50.22
C VAL A 180 5.08 -6.90 -51.24
N GLU A 181 5.62 -7.44 -52.33
CA GLU A 181 4.89 -8.35 -53.22
C GLU A 181 4.71 -9.71 -52.52
N VAL A 182 3.46 -10.06 -52.24
CA VAL A 182 3.07 -11.40 -51.79
C VAL A 182 2.88 -12.27 -53.03
N LYS A 183 3.80 -13.22 -53.27
CA LYS A 183 3.54 -14.31 -54.22
C LYS A 183 2.72 -15.37 -53.50
N GLU A 184 1.46 -15.52 -53.92
CA GLU A 184 0.62 -16.66 -53.55
C GLU A 184 1.13 -17.90 -54.27
N ASN A 185 1.54 -18.91 -53.50
CA ASN A 185 1.74 -20.26 -54.03
C ASN A 185 0.40 -21.00 -53.93
N GLU A 186 -0.24 -21.25 -55.07
CA GLU A 186 -1.32 -22.22 -55.16
C GLU A 186 -0.76 -23.66 -55.05
N ASN A 187 -1.36 -24.39 -54.10
CA ASN A 187 -1.49 -25.85 -53.95
C ASN A 187 -0.42 -26.80 -54.52
#